data_AF-O28744-F1
#
_entry.id   AF-O28744-F1
#
_cell.length_a   1.000
_cell.length_b   1.000
_cell.length_c   1.000
_cell.angle_alpha   90.00
_cell.angle_beta   90.00
_cell.angle_gamma   90.00
#
_symmetry.space_group_name_H-M   'P 1'
#
loop_
_entity.id
_entity.type
_entity.pdbx_description
1 polymer ?
#
loop_
_entity_poly.entity_id
_entity_poly.type
_entity_poly.pdbx_seq_one_letter_code
_entity_poly.pdbx_strand_id
1 'polypeptide(L)'
;MDVNYALLQTLTLMSKVVPIMLVSLILSNAPFSLPQFSRVGEFINNLIRFSKLKSGFAIASFLIHPIVGISSLSAMYRAGKLSFRETACSAALSMLPRGFRAALLFLAPVAVSVFGVEIGLLFVSLDLISRLVVFL
;
A
#
# COMPACT_ATOMS: atom_id res chain seq x y z
N MET A 1 32.68 19.41 -12.50
CA MET A 1 32.16 19.28 -11.12
C MET A 1 32.93 18.17 -10.45
N ASP A 2 33.54 18.44 -9.31
CA ASP A 2 34.42 17.50 -8.62
C ASP A 2 33.60 16.40 -7.95
N VAL A 3 33.91 15.13 -8.23
CA VAL A 3 33.13 13.97 -7.75
C VAL A 3 33.06 13.95 -6.22
N ASN A 4 34.14 14.36 -5.57
CA ASN A 4 34.24 14.46 -4.12
C ASN A 4 33.26 15.49 -3.53
N TYR A 5 33.05 16.60 -4.24
CA TYR A 5 32.12 17.65 -3.82
C TYR A 5 30.66 17.19 -3.94
N ALA A 6 30.33 16.48 -5.03
CA ALA A 6 29.00 15.88 -5.20
C ALA A 6 28.71 14.81 -4.13
N LEU A 7 29.70 13.98 -3.77
CA LEU A 7 29.57 12.98 -2.71
C LEU A 7 29.32 13.63 -1.34
N LEU A 8 30.07 14.69 -1.00
CA LEU A 8 29.90 15.43 0.24
C LEU A 8 28.53 16.09 0.35
N GLN A 9 28.04 16.69 -0.74
CA GLN A 9 26.69 17.24 -0.77
C GLN A 9 25.62 16.15 -0.62
N THR A 10 25.80 15.02 -1.29
CA THR A 10 24.87 13.89 -1.21
C THR A 10 24.81 13.34 0.22
N LEU A 11 25.97 13.15 0.88
CA LEU A 11 26.04 12.73 2.29
C LEU A 11 25.36 13.73 3.23
N THR A 12 25.56 15.02 2.99
CA THR A 12 24.94 16.10 3.78
C THR A 12 23.43 16.14 3.58
N LEU A 13 22.94 15.79 2.39
CA LEU A 13 21.51 15.70 2.11
C LEU A 13 20.92 14.45 2.77
N MET A 14 21.59 13.30 2.63
CA MET A 14 21.15 12.04 3.24
C MET A 14 21.06 12.12 4.76
N SER A 15 22.03 12.78 5.42
CA SER A 15 22.00 12.92 6.88
C SER A 15 20.81 13.73 7.40
N LYS A 16 20.22 14.59 6.55
CA LYS A 16 18.99 15.35 6.87
C LYS A 16 17.72 14.57 6.52
N VAL A 17 17.72 13.88 5.39
CA VAL A 17 16.54 13.18 4.85
C VAL A 17 16.28 11.85 5.56
N VAL A 18 17.32 11.07 5.85
CA VAL A 18 17.20 9.71 6.43
C VAL A 18 16.46 9.71 7.78
N PRO A 19 16.76 10.60 8.74
CA PRO A 19 16.03 10.63 10.02
C PRO A 19 14.55 10.97 9.85
N ILE A 20 14.24 11.94 8.98
CA ILE A 20 12.86 12.37 8.71
C ILE A 20 12.10 11.23 8.06
N MET A 21 12.69 10.56 7.06
CA MET A 21 12.11 9.40 6.39
C MET A 21 11.80 8.27 7.37
N LEU A 22 12.70 8.00 8.33
CA LEU A 22 12.50 6.97 9.35
C LEU A 22 11.34 7.32 10.29
N VAL A 23 11.26 8.58 10.75
CA VAL A 23 10.13 9.07 11.56
C VAL A 23 8.82 8.99 10.78
N SER A 24 8.81 9.42 9.52
CA SER A 24 7.62 9.37 8.67
C SER A 24 7.16 7.94 8.38
N LEU A 25 8.09 6.99 8.22
CA LEU A 25 7.77 5.56 8.08
C LEU A 25 7.16 4.96 9.35
N ILE A 26 7.70 5.31 10.53
CA ILE A 26 7.16 4.85 11.82
C ILE A 26 5.76 5.42 12.02
N LEU A 27 5.58 6.74 11.79
CA LEU A 27 4.29 7.41 11.91
C LEU A 27 3.26 6.89 10.90
N SER A 28 3.67 6.54 9.68
CA SER A 28 2.77 5.98 8.66
C SER A 28 2.31 4.56 9.01
N ASN A 29 3.17 3.76 9.65
CA ASN A 29 2.83 2.40 10.07
C ASN A 29 2.11 2.34 11.44
N ALA A 30 2.24 3.35 12.29
CA ALA A 30 1.63 3.39 13.62
C ALA A 30 0.08 3.24 13.61
N PRO A 31 -0.68 3.88 12.69
CA PRO A 31 -2.11 3.63 12.56
C PRO A 31 -2.43 2.16 12.28
N PHE A 32 -1.63 1.51 11.44
CA PHE A 32 -1.85 0.14 10.96
C PHE A 32 -1.41 -0.94 11.96
N SER A 33 -0.65 -0.59 12.99
CA SER A 33 -0.24 -1.50 14.08
C SER A 33 -1.14 -1.41 15.32
N LEU A 34 -2.06 -0.44 15.37
CA LEU A 34 -3.01 -0.32 16.48
C LEU A 34 -4.08 -1.42 16.44
N PRO A 35 -4.51 -1.97 17.60
CA PRO A 35 -5.58 -2.97 17.67
C PRO A 35 -6.94 -2.44 17.15
N GLN A 36 -7.09 -1.13 17.03
CA GLN A 36 -8.26 -0.46 16.43
C GLN A 36 -8.35 -0.66 14.91
N PHE A 37 -7.26 -1.08 14.25
CA PHE A 37 -7.29 -1.45 12.83
C PHE A 37 -8.06 -2.76 12.57
N SER A 38 -8.37 -3.54 13.61
CA SER A 38 -9.39 -4.61 13.53
C SER A 38 -10.76 -4.08 13.08
N ARG A 39 -11.12 -2.83 13.46
CA ARG A 39 -12.34 -2.15 12.99
C ARG A 39 -12.27 -1.72 11.53
N VAL A 40 -11.08 -1.51 10.98
CA VAL A 40 -10.93 -1.32 9.52
C VAL A 40 -11.28 -2.61 8.79
N GLY A 41 -10.97 -3.77 9.38
CA GLY A 41 -11.50 -5.07 8.94
C GLY A 41 -13.03 -5.13 8.96
N GLU A 42 -13.67 -4.57 10.00
CA GLU A 42 -15.14 -4.47 10.08
C GLU A 42 -15.73 -3.46 9.07
N PHE A 43 -15.07 -2.31 8.86
CA PHE A 43 -15.48 -1.32 7.87
C PHE A 43 -15.37 -1.87 6.45
N ILE A 44 -14.30 -2.61 6.18
CA ILE A 44 -14.12 -3.35 4.95
C ILE A 44 -15.20 -4.43 4.83
N ASN A 45 -15.49 -5.21 5.88
CA ASN A 45 -16.62 -6.17 5.92
C ASN A 45 -17.96 -5.52 5.54
N ASN A 46 -18.21 -4.28 5.99
CA ASN A 46 -19.41 -3.53 5.64
C ASN A 46 -19.40 -3.07 4.16
N LEU A 47 -18.26 -2.61 3.63
CA LEU A 47 -18.10 -2.31 2.20
C LEU A 47 -18.30 -3.56 1.31
N ILE A 48 -17.92 -4.72 1.80
CA ILE A 48 -18.03 -6.01 1.08
C ILE A 48 -19.47 -6.51 1.02
N ARG A 49 -20.25 -6.28 2.07
CA ARG A 49 -21.71 -6.49 2.03
C ARG A 49 -22.35 -5.68 0.90
N PHE A 50 -21.79 -4.52 0.57
CA PHE A 50 -22.27 -3.65 -0.51
C PHE A 50 -21.88 -4.15 -1.91
N SER A 51 -20.75 -4.85 -2.08
CA SER A 51 -20.20 -5.17 -3.41
C SER A 51 -20.63 -6.53 -3.99
N LYS A 52 -21.32 -7.40 -3.24
CA LYS A 52 -21.82 -8.74 -3.68
C LYS A 52 -20.80 -9.65 -4.39
N LEU A 53 -19.51 -9.29 -4.41
CA LEU A 53 -18.44 -10.10 -5.00
C LEU A 53 -18.09 -11.21 -4.03
N LYS A 54 -18.18 -12.48 -4.48
CA LYS A 54 -17.82 -13.65 -3.66
C LYS A 54 -16.41 -13.50 -3.05
N SER A 55 -15.48 -12.90 -3.76
CA SER A 55 -14.09 -12.66 -3.34
C SER A 55 -13.78 -11.23 -2.85
N GLY A 56 -14.78 -10.35 -2.76
CA GLY A 56 -14.57 -8.94 -2.39
C GLY A 56 -13.85 -8.77 -1.04
N PHE A 57 -14.13 -9.67 -0.08
CA PHE A 57 -13.43 -9.71 1.20
C PHE A 57 -11.95 -9.99 1.09
N ALA A 58 -11.62 -11.01 0.32
CA ALA A 58 -10.24 -11.43 0.17
C ALA A 58 -9.43 -10.38 -0.59
N ILE A 59 -10.03 -9.70 -1.59
CA ILE A 59 -9.40 -8.59 -2.31
C ILE A 59 -9.17 -7.38 -1.40
N ALA A 60 -10.18 -6.95 -0.64
CA ALA A 60 -10.06 -5.78 0.23
C ALA A 60 -9.08 -6.00 1.39
N SER A 61 -8.93 -7.25 1.84
CA SER A 61 -7.94 -7.62 2.86
C SER A 61 -6.49 -7.31 2.46
N PHE A 62 -6.19 -7.17 1.17
CA PHE A 62 -4.86 -6.71 0.71
C PHE A 62 -4.55 -5.24 1.06
N LEU A 63 -5.57 -4.40 1.34
CA LEU A 63 -5.35 -3.06 1.91
C LEU A 63 -4.81 -3.14 3.35
N ILE A 64 -5.26 -4.14 4.12
CA ILE A 64 -4.90 -4.32 5.52
C ILE A 64 -3.59 -5.09 5.67
N HIS A 65 -3.42 -6.19 4.96
CA HIS A 65 -2.16 -6.93 4.95
C HIS A 65 -2.13 -7.91 3.78
N PRO A 66 -1.08 -7.92 2.93
CA PRO A 66 -0.98 -8.84 1.80
C PRO A 66 -1.11 -10.32 2.21
N ILE A 67 -0.51 -10.71 3.34
CA ILE A 67 -0.59 -12.09 3.85
C ILE A 67 -2.04 -12.49 4.18
N VAL A 68 -2.82 -11.59 4.79
CA VAL A 68 -4.22 -11.85 5.15
C VAL A 68 -5.10 -11.98 3.89
N GLY A 69 -4.82 -11.16 2.88
CA GLY A 69 -5.50 -11.28 1.58
C GLY A 69 -5.21 -12.61 0.88
N ILE A 70 -3.94 -13.03 0.83
CA ILE A 70 -3.54 -14.32 0.22
C ILE A 70 -4.13 -15.50 1.01
N SER A 71 -4.06 -15.48 2.34
CA SER A 71 -4.61 -16.55 3.16
C SER A 71 -6.13 -16.66 3.00
N SER A 72 -6.83 -15.52 2.92
CA SER A 72 -8.27 -15.48 2.67
C SER A 72 -8.64 -16.05 1.30
N LEU A 73 -7.93 -15.65 0.23
CA LEU A 73 -8.13 -16.21 -1.12
C LEU A 73 -7.88 -17.72 -1.15
N SER A 74 -6.79 -18.17 -0.52
CA SER A 74 -6.43 -19.59 -0.43
C SER A 74 -7.48 -20.41 0.33
N ALA A 75 -7.96 -19.89 1.47
CA ALA A 75 -9.01 -20.53 2.25
C ALA A 75 -10.33 -20.64 1.46
N MET A 76 -10.69 -19.60 0.71
CA MET A 76 -11.89 -19.60 -0.13
C MET A 76 -11.81 -20.57 -1.31
N TYR A 77 -10.64 -20.69 -1.94
CA TYR A 77 -10.39 -21.68 -2.98
C TYR A 77 -10.47 -23.11 -2.44
N ARG A 78 -9.81 -23.40 -1.32
CA ARG A 78 -9.84 -24.72 -0.66
C ARG A 78 -11.24 -25.12 -0.20
N ALA A 79 -12.05 -24.16 0.24
CA ALA A 79 -13.44 -24.39 0.62
C ALA A 79 -14.40 -24.55 -0.58
N GLY A 80 -13.90 -24.55 -1.82
CA GLY A 80 -14.72 -24.68 -3.04
C GLY A 80 -15.62 -23.47 -3.30
N LYS A 81 -15.41 -22.35 -2.61
CA LYS A 81 -16.23 -21.14 -2.77
C LYS A 81 -15.84 -20.33 -4.01
N LEU A 82 -14.61 -20.52 -4.49
CA LEU A 82 -14.06 -19.91 -5.69
C LEU A 82 -13.45 -20.99 -6.59
N SER A 83 -13.69 -20.88 -7.88
CA SER A 83 -12.95 -21.63 -8.90
C SER A 83 -11.52 -21.11 -9.06
N PHE A 84 -10.67 -21.88 -9.74
CA PHE A 84 -9.30 -21.45 -10.04
C PHE A 84 -9.27 -20.14 -10.83
N ARG A 85 -10.16 -19.99 -11.83
CA ARG A 85 -10.29 -18.76 -12.63
C ARG A 85 -10.68 -17.56 -11.77
N GLU A 86 -11.70 -17.71 -10.91
CA GLU A 86 -12.12 -16.63 -10.01
C GLU A 86 -11.03 -16.25 -9.00
N THR A 87 -10.28 -17.24 -8.51
CA THR A 87 -9.16 -17.02 -7.58
C THR A 87 -8.02 -16.27 -8.26
N ALA A 88 -7.66 -16.66 -9.48
CA ALA A 88 -6.62 -15.99 -10.27
C ALA A 88 -7.02 -14.54 -10.60
N CYS A 89 -8.25 -14.31 -11.07
CA CYS A 89 -8.75 -12.95 -11.31
C CYS A 89 -8.79 -12.12 -10.03
N SER A 90 -9.19 -12.71 -8.90
CA SER A 90 -9.23 -12.00 -7.61
C SER A 90 -7.82 -11.66 -7.09
N ALA A 91 -6.83 -12.53 -7.33
CA ALA A 91 -5.44 -12.26 -7.01
C ALA A 91 -4.84 -11.16 -7.91
N ALA A 92 -5.22 -11.11 -9.19
CA ALA A 92 -4.84 -10.01 -10.08
C ALA A 92 -5.48 -8.69 -9.63
N LEU A 93 -6.79 -8.69 -9.36
CA LEU A 93 -7.53 -7.54 -8.84
C LEU A 93 -6.99 -7.03 -7.51
N SER A 94 -6.42 -7.91 -6.68
CA SER A 94 -5.84 -7.50 -5.40
C SER A 94 -4.48 -6.78 -5.51
N MET A 95 -3.89 -6.72 -6.71
CA MET A 95 -2.70 -5.89 -6.96
C MET A 95 -2.99 -4.40 -6.80
N LEU A 96 -4.22 -3.95 -7.10
CA LEU A 96 -4.66 -2.57 -6.86
C LEU A 96 -4.63 -2.19 -5.37
N PRO A 97 -5.42 -2.83 -4.47
CA PRO A 97 -5.40 -2.49 -3.05
C PRO A 97 -4.01 -2.65 -2.43
N ARG A 98 -3.22 -3.62 -2.88
CA ARG A 98 -1.82 -3.77 -2.46
C ARG A 98 -0.95 -2.59 -2.89
N GLY A 99 -1.10 -2.12 -4.14
CA GLY A 99 -0.39 -0.96 -4.68
C GLY A 99 -0.73 0.32 -3.94
N PHE A 100 -2.03 0.54 -3.67
CA PHE A 100 -2.50 1.67 -2.85
C PHE A 100 -1.89 1.67 -1.45
N ARG A 101 -1.93 0.50 -0.77
CA ARG A 101 -1.29 0.35 0.55
C ARG A 101 0.19 0.69 0.47
N ALA A 102 0.91 0.20 -0.55
CA ALA A 102 2.34 0.45 -0.67
C ALA A 102 2.65 1.93 -0.91
N ALA A 103 1.86 2.60 -1.75
CA ALA A 103 1.99 4.03 -2.01
C ALA A 103 1.74 4.85 -0.74
N LEU A 104 0.71 4.53 0.05
CA LEU A 104 0.38 5.26 1.28
C LEU A 104 1.38 5.00 2.41
N LEU A 105 1.77 3.74 2.63
CA LEU A 105 2.59 3.35 3.77
C LEU A 105 4.08 3.60 3.59
N PHE A 106 4.57 3.50 2.35
CA PHE A 106 6.00 3.60 2.06
C PHE A 106 6.31 4.79 1.17
N LEU A 107 5.62 4.93 0.03
CA LEU A 107 5.97 5.98 -0.93
C LEU A 107 5.66 7.38 -0.41
N ALA A 108 4.48 7.59 0.18
CA ALA A 108 4.04 8.88 0.68
C ALA A 108 4.95 9.45 1.78
N PRO A 109 5.27 8.73 2.86
CA PRO A 109 6.17 9.26 3.87
C PRO A 109 7.57 9.56 3.32
N VAL A 110 8.08 8.73 2.40
CA VAL A 110 9.37 8.96 1.76
C VAL A 110 9.33 10.19 0.85
N ALA A 111 8.35 10.27 -0.05
CA ALA A 111 8.20 11.35 -1.01
C ALA A 111 7.99 12.71 -0.32
N VAL A 112 7.17 12.75 0.73
CA VAL A 112 6.96 13.95 1.54
C VAL A 112 8.23 14.37 2.28
N SER A 113 9.02 13.41 2.77
CA SER A 113 10.29 13.70 3.45
C SER A 113 11.36 14.25 2.51
N VAL A 114 11.42 13.76 1.28
CA VAL A 114 12.45 14.14 0.29
C VAL A 114 12.08 15.43 -0.44
N PHE A 115 10.84 15.52 -0.93
CA PHE A 115 10.40 16.60 -1.82
C PHE A 115 9.59 17.69 -1.10
N GLY A 116 9.30 17.52 0.19
CA GLY A 116 8.33 18.35 0.91
C GLY A 116 6.89 17.92 0.62
N VAL A 117 5.95 18.53 1.36
CA VAL A 117 4.54 18.09 1.36
C VAL A 117 3.87 18.27 0.00
N GLU A 118 3.98 19.44 -0.63
CA GLU A 118 3.30 19.74 -1.89
C GLU A 118 3.76 18.84 -3.04
N ILE A 119 5.07 18.83 -3.31
CA ILE A 119 5.66 18.05 -4.41
C ILE A 119 5.58 16.54 -4.10
N GLY A 120 5.80 16.14 -2.84
CA GLY A 120 5.70 14.75 -2.41
C GLY A 120 4.30 14.17 -2.60
N LEU A 121 3.25 14.90 -2.24
CA LEU A 121 1.86 14.47 -2.47
C LEU A 121 1.50 14.41 -3.96
N LEU A 122 2.00 15.35 -4.77
CA LEU A 122 1.78 15.36 -6.21
C LEU A 122 2.42 14.13 -6.88
N PHE A 123 3.64 13.79 -6.45
CA PHE A 123 4.34 12.58 -6.90
C PHE A 123 3.59 11.29 -6.52
N VAL A 124 3.11 11.19 -5.28
CA VAL A 124 2.32 10.02 -4.82
C VAL A 124 1.01 9.92 -5.60
N SER A 125 0.36 11.04 -5.88
CA SER A 125 -0.89 11.07 -6.64
C SER A 125 -0.66 10.57 -8.07
N LEU A 126 0.44 10.98 -8.71
CA LEU A 126 0.83 10.48 -10.03
C LEU A 126 1.15 8.98 -10.02
N ASP A 127 1.85 8.46 -9.01
CA ASP A 127 2.10 7.02 -8.86
C ASP A 127 0.78 6.23 -8.70
N LEU A 128 -0.15 6.73 -7.90
CA LEU A 128 -1.47 6.12 -7.73
C LEU A 128 -2.27 6.10 -9.04
N ILE A 129 -2.26 7.21 -9.79
CA ILE A 129 -2.91 7.29 -11.11
C ILE A 129 -2.24 6.32 -12.08
N SER A 130 -0.91 6.26 -12.12
CA SER A 130 -0.17 5.33 -12.98
C SER A 130 -0.55 3.88 -12.70
N ARG A 131 -0.72 3.50 -11.43
CA ARG A 131 -1.13 2.14 -11.05
C ARG A 131 -2.55 1.82 -11.48
N LEU A 132 -3.46 2.80 -11.46
CA LEU A 132 -4.81 2.64 -11.98
C LEU A 132 -4.81 2.47 -13.50
N VAL A 133 -4.00 3.25 -14.22
CA VAL A 133 -3.90 3.18 -15.70
C VAL A 133 -3.30 1.86 -16.17
N VAL A 134 -2.25 1.34 -15.51
CA VAL A 134 -1.66 0.04 -15.88
C VAL A 134 -2.62 -1.14 -15.63
N PHE A 135 -3.58 -0.94 -14.72
CA PHE A 135 -4.55 -1.98 -14.37
C PHE A 135 -5.81 -1.97 -15.27
N LEU A 136 -6.14 -0.82 -15.86
CA LEU A 136 -7.25 -0.62 -16.82
C LEU A 136 -6.89 -1.17 -18.20
#